data_AF-A0A937SJI6-F1
#
_entry.id   AF-A0A937SJI6-F1
#
_cell.length_a   1.000
_cell.length_b   1.000
_cell.length_c   1.000
_cell.angle_alpha   90.00
_cell.angle_beta   90.00
_cell.angle_gamma   90.00
#
_symmetry.space_group_name_H-M   'P 1'
#
loop_
_entity.id
_entity.type
_entity.pdbx_description
1 polymer ?
#
loop_
_entity_poly.entity_id
_entity_poly.type
_entity_poly.pdbx_seq_one_letter_code
_entity_poly.pdbx_strand_id
1 'polypeptide(L)'
;MKCPMCQAENLDTEEFCHQCGAQLRKVCPKCGANNSPQYAFCCECGSKLAIPPELVPVAREGRVKLKKVCPKCGAHNPPEYGFCGECGYKLIFTTRIEPKAPEPIAEAGEPRREAPEQIAIAEEPIPETREPIPEATEPIPVPTEAIPETPEVIPVAPVEKPIPVAKVEIKAHPRVSTGIEGLDQLIGGGFLTNKVYLISGESGTGKTVFGLQYLYRGLIQGESGIYVSGDEKPNHLIVDAESLGWDFGQYVQERKLGLLDVSPHFADLRAGKAKEVNVCTVVADLTKHVKSIGAKRIVIDPIAPLVFGQERSVCVQEYVRSLIFAIEDNLQCTILITSGILSGTSALSHYGVEEFVAEGVIVLGMGKRDGQYVRTLFARKMRSTQTDINEHIFEILPSRGIVVKE
;
A
#
# COMPACT_ATOMS: atom_id res chain seq x y z
N MET A 1 25.37 -28.11 -8.16
CA MET A 1 26.08 -27.83 -6.90
C MET A 1 25.49 -28.62 -5.73
N LYS A 2 26.28 -28.99 -4.71
CA LYS A 2 25.75 -29.69 -3.52
C LYS A 2 25.21 -28.72 -2.48
N CYS A 3 24.05 -29.02 -1.91
CA CYS A 3 23.48 -28.23 -0.82
C CYS A 3 24.39 -28.31 0.41
N PRO A 4 24.77 -27.18 1.03
CA PRO A 4 25.62 -27.21 2.22
C PRO A 4 24.91 -27.83 3.44
N MET A 5 23.57 -27.81 3.46
CA MET A 5 22.76 -28.32 4.58
C MET A 5 22.45 -29.81 4.50
N CYS A 6 22.06 -30.33 3.33
CA CYS A 6 21.67 -31.75 3.18
C CYS A 6 22.52 -32.53 2.17
N GLN A 7 23.52 -31.89 1.55
CA GLN A 7 24.41 -32.46 0.54
C GLN A 7 23.75 -32.96 -0.75
N ALA A 8 22.44 -32.74 -0.92
CA ALA A 8 21.71 -33.05 -2.15
C ALA A 8 22.32 -32.33 -3.36
N GLU A 9 22.34 -32.99 -4.52
CA GLU A 9 22.82 -32.40 -5.77
C GLU A 9 21.72 -31.55 -6.42
N ASN A 10 21.97 -30.25 -6.55
CA ASN A 10 21.04 -29.26 -7.08
C ASN A 10 21.57 -28.71 -8.40
N LEU A 11 20.69 -28.19 -9.25
CA LEU A 11 21.11 -27.46 -10.45
C LEU A 11 21.78 -26.15 -10.04
N ASP A 12 22.79 -25.71 -10.78
CA ASP A 12 23.56 -24.51 -10.43
C ASP A 12 22.74 -23.21 -10.51
N THR A 13 21.58 -23.26 -11.16
CA THR A 13 20.62 -22.15 -11.27
C THR A 13 19.59 -22.10 -10.14
N GLU A 14 19.52 -23.12 -9.29
CA GLU A 14 18.52 -23.20 -8.22
C GLU A 14 18.90 -22.29 -7.06
N GLU A 15 17.93 -21.48 -6.61
CA GLU A 15 18.14 -20.55 -5.49
C GLU A 15 17.98 -21.22 -4.12
N PHE A 16 17.29 -22.36 -4.09
CA PHE A 16 16.98 -23.16 -2.93
C PHE A 16 17.19 -24.62 -3.24
N CYS A 17 17.59 -25.40 -2.25
CA CYS A 17 17.74 -26.83 -2.41
C CYS A 17 16.38 -27.48 -2.65
N HIS A 18 16.22 -28.22 -3.75
CA HIS A 18 14.97 -28.91 -4.07
C HIS A 18 14.56 -29.96 -3.03
N GLN A 19 15.52 -30.44 -2.21
CA GLN A 19 15.25 -31.48 -1.22
C GLN A 19 14.96 -30.93 0.18
N CYS A 20 15.67 -29.90 0.66
CA CYS A 20 15.50 -29.39 2.03
C CYS A 20 15.09 -27.91 2.12
N GLY A 21 14.96 -27.22 0.99
CA GLY A 21 14.59 -25.80 0.94
C GLY A 21 15.68 -24.81 1.37
N ALA A 22 16.89 -25.26 1.72
CA ALA A 22 17.97 -24.36 2.12
C ALA A 22 18.45 -23.48 0.96
N GLN A 23 18.67 -22.18 1.19
CA GLN A 23 19.18 -21.26 0.17
C GLN A 23 20.58 -21.66 -0.30
N LEU A 24 20.77 -21.70 -1.62
CA LEU A 24 22.05 -22.09 -2.25
C LEU A 24 22.95 -20.89 -2.58
N ARG A 25 22.48 -19.65 -2.31
CA ARG A 25 23.16 -18.39 -2.66
C ARG A 25 24.48 -18.20 -1.89
N LYS A 26 25.50 -17.63 -2.55
CA LYS A 26 26.77 -17.25 -1.92
C LYS A 26 26.66 -15.88 -1.26
N VAL A 27 26.78 -15.83 0.06
CA VAL A 27 26.85 -14.55 0.79
C VAL A 27 28.27 -13.98 0.67
N CYS A 28 28.40 -12.72 0.25
CA CYS A 28 29.69 -12.06 0.16
C CYS A 28 30.26 -11.84 1.57
N PRO A 29 31.45 -12.35 1.90
CA PRO A 29 32.02 -12.19 3.24
C PRO A 29 32.41 -10.73 3.55
N LYS A 30 32.51 -9.87 2.53
CA LYS A 30 32.87 -8.46 2.70
C LYS A 30 31.68 -7.54 2.94
N CYS A 31 30.54 -7.80 2.29
CA CYS A 31 29.41 -6.87 2.31
C CYS A 31 28.05 -7.53 2.59
N GLY A 32 28.00 -8.85 2.75
CA GLY A 32 26.77 -9.58 3.02
C GLY A 32 25.85 -9.77 1.81
N ALA A 33 26.19 -9.21 0.64
CA ALA A 33 25.37 -9.35 -0.56
C ALA A 33 25.20 -10.82 -0.99
N ASN A 34 23.99 -11.19 -1.40
CA ASN A 34 23.69 -12.51 -1.95
C ASN A 34 24.10 -12.59 -3.41
N ASN A 35 24.88 -13.61 -3.75
CA ASN A 35 25.46 -13.82 -5.06
C ASN A 35 25.03 -15.16 -5.62
N SER A 36 24.92 -15.22 -6.95
CA SER A 36 24.69 -16.49 -7.64
C SER A 36 25.87 -17.45 -7.38
N PRO A 37 25.61 -18.74 -7.18
CA PRO A 37 26.65 -19.70 -6.81
C PRO A 37 27.77 -19.82 -7.83
N GLN A 38 27.48 -19.62 -9.12
CA GLN A 38 28.49 -19.64 -10.19
C GLN A 38 29.39 -18.39 -10.25
N TYR A 39 29.05 -17.29 -9.56
CA TYR A 39 29.84 -16.06 -9.67
C TYR A 39 31.09 -16.08 -8.80
N ALA A 40 32.20 -15.68 -9.41
CA ALA A 40 33.51 -15.59 -8.77
C ALA A 40 33.72 -14.25 -8.04
N PHE A 41 32.86 -13.26 -8.29
CA PHE A 41 32.93 -11.92 -7.71
C PHE A 41 31.56 -11.44 -7.24
N CYS A 42 31.57 -10.61 -6.20
CA CYS A 42 30.37 -10.03 -5.62
C CYS A 42 29.69 -9.03 -6.57
N CYS A 43 28.37 -9.15 -6.75
CA CYS A 43 27.54 -8.33 -7.62
C CYS A 43 27.41 -6.87 -7.15
N GLU A 44 27.57 -6.62 -5.85
CA GLU A 44 27.49 -5.27 -5.27
C GLU A 44 28.86 -4.61 -5.10
N CYS A 45 29.84 -5.32 -4.54
CA CYS A 45 31.12 -4.71 -4.14
C CYS A 45 32.33 -5.21 -4.93
N GLY A 46 32.15 -6.12 -5.90
CA GLY A 46 33.20 -6.62 -6.79
C GLY A 46 34.27 -7.50 -6.12
N SER A 47 34.09 -7.87 -4.84
CA SER A 47 35.09 -8.67 -4.10
C SER A 47 35.03 -10.14 -4.48
N LYS A 48 36.19 -10.81 -4.54
CA LYS A 48 36.30 -12.22 -4.96
C LYS A 48 35.60 -13.14 -3.95
N LEU A 49 34.76 -14.05 -4.44
CA LEU A 49 34.07 -15.08 -3.68
C LEU A 49 34.89 -16.37 -3.77
N ALA A 50 35.14 -17.05 -2.65
CA ALA A 50 35.96 -18.27 -2.64
C ALA A 50 35.25 -19.46 -3.37
N ILE A 51 36.02 -20.31 -4.05
CA ILE A 51 35.54 -21.48 -4.82
C ILE A 51 36.44 -22.69 -4.58
N PRO A 52 35.88 -23.92 -4.45
CA PRO A 52 36.49 -25.16 -4.94
C PRO A 52 35.63 -25.85 -6.04
N PRO A 53 36.19 -26.80 -6.84
CA PRO A 53 36.36 -26.60 -8.29
C PRO A 53 35.50 -27.46 -9.24
N GLU A 54 35.39 -26.91 -10.47
CA GLU A 54 35.22 -27.50 -11.82
C GLU A 54 34.07 -28.47 -12.16
N LEU A 55 33.24 -28.10 -13.15
CA LEU A 55 33.20 -28.70 -14.50
C LEU A 55 32.39 -27.83 -15.49
N VAL A 56 32.76 -27.96 -16.77
CA VAL A 56 32.53 -27.11 -17.97
C VAL A 56 31.20 -27.49 -18.70
N PRO A 57 30.59 -26.64 -19.56
CA PRO A 57 29.14 -26.48 -19.66
C PRO A 57 28.46 -27.27 -20.80
N VAL A 58 27.12 -27.32 -20.76
CA VAL A 58 26.28 -27.64 -21.93
C VAL A 58 25.20 -26.57 -22.09
N ALA A 59 25.12 -26.00 -23.29
CA ALA A 59 24.14 -25.00 -23.67
C ALA A 59 22.76 -25.65 -23.94
N ARG A 60 21.66 -24.95 -23.60
CA ARG A 60 20.45 -24.84 -24.42
C ARG A 60 19.48 -23.77 -23.92
N GLU A 61 18.67 -23.34 -24.87
CA GLU A 61 18.00 -22.07 -25.01
C GLU A 61 16.72 -21.92 -24.19
N GLY A 62 16.28 -20.66 -24.03
CA GLY A 62 14.86 -20.34 -23.94
C GLY A 62 14.43 -19.57 -22.69
N ARG A 63 14.62 -18.25 -22.72
CA ARG A 63 13.61 -17.20 -22.43
C ARG A 63 14.34 -15.85 -22.33
N VAL A 64 13.82 -14.87 -23.06
CA VAL A 64 14.38 -13.51 -23.15
C VAL A 64 14.30 -12.86 -21.77
N LYS A 65 15.45 -12.75 -21.11
CA LYS A 65 15.71 -11.77 -20.04
C LYS A 65 16.56 -10.67 -20.67
N LEU A 66 16.20 -9.40 -20.45
CA LEU A 66 17.05 -8.26 -20.82
C LEU A 66 18.43 -8.50 -20.16
N LYS A 67 19.50 -8.59 -20.95
CA LYS A 67 20.86 -8.91 -20.49
C LYS A 67 21.77 -7.70 -20.69
N LYS A 68 22.57 -7.37 -19.68
CA LYS A 68 23.63 -6.37 -19.75
C LYS A 68 24.95 -7.08 -20.11
N VAL A 69 25.46 -6.84 -21.31
CA VAL A 69 26.73 -7.46 -21.77
C VAL A 69 27.90 -6.67 -21.19
N CYS A 70 28.85 -7.36 -20.57
CA CYS A 70 30.07 -6.75 -20.06
C CYS A 70 30.95 -6.30 -21.24
N PRO A 71 31.31 -5.02 -21.36
CA PRO A 71 32.14 -4.55 -22.46
C PRO A 71 33.62 -4.99 -22.34
N LYS A 72 34.04 -5.48 -21.16
CA LYS A 72 35.41 -5.96 -20.94
C LYS A 72 35.61 -7.43 -21.33
N CYS A 73 34.64 -8.30 -21.04
CA CYS A 73 34.80 -9.75 -21.24
C CYS A 73 33.66 -10.41 -22.02
N GLY A 74 32.63 -9.67 -22.42
CA GLY A 74 31.48 -10.21 -23.17
C GLY A 74 30.46 -10.99 -22.34
N ALA A 75 30.70 -11.20 -21.05
CA ALA A 75 29.78 -11.95 -20.19
C ALA A 75 28.40 -11.26 -20.09
N HIS A 76 27.33 -12.04 -20.13
CA HIS A 76 25.98 -11.54 -19.90
C HIS A 76 25.68 -11.48 -18.40
N ASN A 77 25.27 -10.30 -17.93
CA ASN A 77 24.93 -10.05 -16.53
C ASN A 77 23.46 -9.62 -16.44
N PRO A 78 22.77 -9.91 -15.33
CA PRO A 78 21.43 -9.37 -15.08
C PRO A 78 21.42 -7.82 -15.08
N PRO A 79 20.30 -7.17 -15.45
CA PRO A 79 20.18 -5.71 -15.53
C PRO A 79 20.59 -4.97 -14.25
N GLU A 80 20.31 -5.58 -13.10
CA GLU A 80 20.53 -5.06 -11.76
C GLU A 80 22.00 -5.12 -11.31
N TYR A 81 22.90 -5.78 -12.06
CA TYR A 81 24.29 -5.97 -11.65
C TYR A 81 25.13 -4.70 -11.89
N GLY A 82 25.76 -4.21 -10.82
CA GLY A 82 26.70 -3.08 -10.85
C GLY A 82 28.09 -3.45 -11.39
N PHE A 83 28.48 -4.73 -11.26
CA PHE A 83 29.76 -5.26 -11.73
C PHE A 83 29.58 -6.60 -12.44
N CYS A 84 30.49 -6.93 -13.34
CA CYS A 84 30.48 -8.19 -14.07
C CYS A 84 30.86 -9.36 -13.15
N GLY A 85 29.98 -10.37 -13.07
CA GLY A 85 30.17 -11.55 -12.22
C GLY A 85 31.33 -12.47 -12.61
N GLU A 86 31.84 -12.36 -13.85
CA GLU A 86 32.99 -13.14 -14.35
C GLU A 86 34.33 -12.42 -14.20
N CYS A 87 34.40 -11.12 -14.52
CA CYS A 87 35.68 -10.40 -14.57
C CYS A 87 35.78 -9.17 -13.64
N GLY A 88 34.72 -8.85 -12.90
CA GLY A 88 34.69 -7.73 -11.95
C GLY A 88 34.62 -6.33 -12.58
N TYR A 89 34.46 -6.21 -13.90
CA TYR A 89 34.35 -4.90 -14.57
C TYR A 89 33.09 -4.13 -14.16
N LYS A 90 33.20 -2.83 -13.89
CA LYS A 90 32.06 -1.97 -13.54
C LYS A 90 31.14 -1.76 -14.74
N LEU A 91 29.89 -2.18 -14.63
CA LEU A 91 28.93 -2.13 -15.73
C LEU A 91 28.22 -0.77 -15.76
N ILE A 92 28.55 0.07 -16.73
CA ILE A 92 27.98 1.42 -16.92
C ILE A 92 26.76 1.34 -17.85
N PHE A 93 25.66 2.04 -17.53
CA PHE A 93 24.49 2.14 -18.43
C PHE A 93 24.88 2.93 -19.67
N THR A 94 24.77 2.32 -20.86
CA THR A 94 24.76 3.06 -22.13
C THR A 94 23.46 2.74 -22.85
N THR A 95 22.54 3.68 -22.88
CA THR A 95 21.35 3.60 -23.72
C THR A 95 21.74 4.05 -25.13
N ARG A 96 21.89 3.10 -26.05
CA ARG A 96 21.71 3.38 -27.48
C ARG A 96 20.30 2.93 -27.85
N ILE A 97 19.46 3.86 -28.28
CA ILE A 97 18.15 3.58 -28.87
C ILE A 97 18.36 3.61 -30.38
N GLU A 98 18.21 2.46 -31.05
CA GLU A 98 18.04 2.42 -32.51
C GLU A 98 16.54 2.48 -32.82
N PRO A 99 16.09 3.39 -33.70
CA PRO A 99 14.67 3.51 -34.02
C PRO A 99 14.23 2.38 -34.95
N LYS A 100 13.20 1.62 -34.56
CA LYS A 100 12.52 0.65 -35.44
C LYS A 100 11.40 1.36 -36.20
N ALA A 101 11.41 1.24 -37.53
CA ALA A 101 10.37 1.79 -38.40
C ALA A 101 8.98 1.16 -38.13
N PRO A 102 7.87 1.91 -38.33
CA PRO A 102 6.53 1.41 -38.07
C PRO A 102 6.08 0.41 -39.15
N GLU A 103 5.47 -0.69 -38.72
CA GLU A 103 4.78 -1.64 -39.61
C GLU A 103 3.39 -1.10 -39.99
N PRO A 104 2.90 -1.39 -41.21
CA PRO A 104 1.64 -0.85 -41.71
C PRO A 104 0.43 -1.55 -41.10
N ILE A 105 -0.61 -0.76 -40.81
CA ILE A 105 -1.90 -1.18 -40.27
C ILE A 105 -2.72 -1.81 -41.42
N ALA A 106 -3.12 -3.07 -41.28
CA ALA A 106 -4.06 -3.72 -42.19
C ALA A 106 -5.51 -3.37 -41.83
N GLU A 107 -6.31 -3.14 -42.86
CA GLU A 107 -7.70 -2.65 -42.82
C GLU A 107 -8.68 -3.62 -42.13
N ALA A 108 -9.70 -3.02 -41.51
CA ALA A 108 -10.77 -3.68 -40.78
C ALA A 108 -11.70 -4.48 -41.71
N GLY A 109 -11.83 -5.78 -41.46
CA GLY A 109 -12.91 -6.62 -41.98
C GLY A 109 -14.03 -6.76 -40.93
N GLU A 110 -15.27 -6.54 -41.36
CA GLU A 110 -16.48 -6.61 -40.52
C GLU A 110 -16.68 -8.00 -39.86
N PRO A 111 -17.14 -8.07 -38.59
CA PRO A 111 -17.37 -9.35 -37.94
C PRO A 111 -18.70 -9.97 -38.41
N ARG A 112 -18.61 -11.18 -38.99
CA ARG A 112 -19.75 -12.08 -39.17
C ARG A 112 -20.30 -12.49 -37.81
N ARG A 113 -21.63 -12.38 -37.66
CA ARG A 113 -22.39 -12.91 -36.52
C ARG A 113 -22.49 -14.43 -36.64
N GLU A 114 -21.80 -15.15 -35.78
CA GLU A 114 -22.10 -16.55 -35.49
C GLU A 114 -22.75 -16.63 -34.10
N ALA A 115 -23.84 -17.41 -34.02
CA ALA A 115 -24.63 -17.60 -32.82
C ALA A 115 -23.83 -18.40 -31.76
N PRO A 116 -24.01 -18.13 -30.46
CA PRO A 116 -23.26 -18.81 -29.43
C PRO A 116 -23.71 -20.27 -29.31
N GLU A 117 -22.79 -21.21 -29.52
CA GLU A 117 -22.93 -22.61 -29.13
C GLU A 117 -23.12 -22.71 -27.62
N GLN A 118 -24.10 -23.51 -27.22
CA GLN A 118 -24.43 -23.80 -25.83
C GLN A 118 -23.32 -24.64 -25.21
N ILE A 119 -22.50 -24.04 -24.35
CA ILE A 119 -21.59 -24.78 -23.47
C ILE A 119 -22.44 -25.29 -22.30
N ALA A 120 -22.82 -26.58 -22.37
CA ALA A 120 -23.42 -27.30 -21.27
C ALA A 120 -22.38 -27.41 -20.13
N ILE A 121 -22.66 -26.76 -19.01
CA ILE A 121 -21.88 -26.90 -17.78
C ILE A 121 -22.35 -28.22 -17.16
N ALA A 122 -21.50 -29.26 -17.19
CA ALA A 122 -21.72 -30.46 -16.42
C ALA A 122 -21.59 -30.11 -14.93
N GLU A 123 -22.67 -30.27 -14.17
CA GLU A 123 -22.64 -30.24 -12.71
C GLU A 123 -21.85 -31.46 -12.23
N GLU A 124 -20.59 -31.27 -11.82
CA GLU A 124 -19.89 -32.27 -11.05
C GLU A 124 -20.43 -32.27 -9.61
N PRO A 125 -20.87 -33.43 -9.07
CA PRO A 125 -21.40 -33.51 -7.72
C PRO A 125 -20.27 -33.30 -6.70
N ILE A 126 -20.52 -32.40 -5.74
CA ILE A 126 -19.67 -32.16 -4.58
C ILE A 126 -19.61 -33.46 -3.75
N PRO A 127 -18.42 -34.02 -3.46
CA PRO A 127 -18.33 -35.25 -2.68
C PRO A 127 -18.73 -35.01 -1.21
N GLU A 128 -19.84 -35.62 -0.79
CA GLU A 128 -20.31 -35.72 0.60
C GLU A 128 -19.47 -36.72 1.41
N THR A 129 -18.18 -36.48 1.57
CA THR A 129 -17.39 -37.12 2.64
C THR A 129 -16.31 -36.16 3.10
N ARG A 130 -16.58 -35.44 4.19
CA ARG A 130 -15.52 -34.77 4.95
C ARG A 130 -14.64 -35.86 5.56
N GLU A 131 -13.43 -36.01 5.06
CA GLU A 131 -12.38 -36.71 5.80
C GLU A 131 -12.18 -35.98 7.14
N PRO A 132 -12.10 -36.69 8.27
CA PRO A 132 -11.83 -36.08 9.56
C PRO A 132 -10.45 -35.42 9.52
N ILE A 133 -10.40 -34.15 9.94
CA ILE A 133 -9.16 -33.39 10.17
C ILE A 133 -8.31 -34.23 11.14
N PRO A 134 -7.06 -34.58 10.80
CA PRO A 134 -6.21 -35.31 11.74
C PRO A 134 -6.02 -34.45 13.00
N GLU A 135 -6.37 -35.02 14.15
CA GLU A 135 -6.02 -34.46 15.46
C GLU A 135 -4.52 -34.15 15.46
N ALA A 136 -4.18 -32.91 15.78
CA ALA A 136 -2.82 -32.43 15.85
C ALA A 136 -2.02 -33.26 16.87
N THR A 137 -1.35 -34.30 16.38
CA THR A 137 -0.39 -35.07 17.15
C THR A 137 0.94 -34.34 17.09
N GLU A 138 1.41 -34.01 18.28
CA GLU A 138 2.72 -33.46 18.66
C GLU A 138 2.91 -31.94 18.53
N PRO A 139 3.21 -31.24 19.65
CA PRO A 139 3.54 -29.83 19.61
C PRO A 139 4.85 -29.61 18.86
N ILE A 140 4.85 -28.63 17.95
CA ILE A 140 6.03 -28.12 17.29
C ILE A 140 7.04 -27.68 18.39
N PRO A 141 8.28 -28.19 18.42
CA PRO A 141 9.27 -27.77 19.39
C PRO A 141 9.57 -26.28 19.20
N VAL A 142 9.12 -25.47 20.15
CA VAL A 142 9.49 -24.06 20.24
C VAL A 142 11.00 -24.02 20.53
N PRO A 143 11.81 -23.27 19.76
CA PRO A 143 13.21 -23.10 20.08
C PRO A 143 13.34 -22.48 21.48
N THR A 144 13.90 -23.24 22.42
CA THR A 144 14.25 -22.77 23.76
C THR A 144 15.52 -21.92 23.68
N GLU A 145 15.47 -20.81 22.94
CA GLU A 145 16.46 -19.76 23.17
C GLU A 145 16.17 -19.17 24.56
N ALA A 146 17.20 -19.17 25.41
CA ALA A 146 17.11 -18.65 26.75
C ALA A 146 16.61 -17.20 26.71
N ILE A 147 15.39 -16.98 27.17
CA ILE A 147 14.89 -15.65 27.48
C ILE A 147 15.86 -15.12 28.55
N PRO A 148 16.55 -13.98 28.34
CA PRO A 148 17.40 -13.41 29.37
C PRO A 148 16.56 -13.23 30.64
N GLU A 149 17.02 -13.81 31.75
CA GLU A 149 16.27 -13.94 33.03
C GLU A 149 16.00 -12.62 33.76
N THR A 150 16.20 -11.48 33.10
CA THR A 150 15.79 -10.17 33.58
C THR A 150 15.33 -9.33 32.39
N PRO A 151 14.02 -9.01 32.24
CA PRO A 151 13.64 -7.90 31.39
C PRO A 151 14.33 -6.65 31.95
N GLU A 152 15.19 -6.01 31.17
CA GLU A 152 15.70 -4.69 31.51
C GLU A 152 14.50 -3.79 31.77
N VAL A 153 14.31 -3.40 33.04
CA VAL A 153 13.27 -2.44 33.42
C VAL A 153 13.71 -1.11 32.84
N ILE A 154 13.18 -0.77 31.67
CA ILE A 154 13.33 0.57 31.10
C ILE A 154 12.67 1.52 32.12
N PRO A 155 13.41 2.47 32.71
CA PRO A 155 12.83 3.40 33.66
C PRO A 155 11.72 4.18 32.96
N VAL A 156 10.48 3.97 33.40
CA VAL A 156 9.35 4.77 32.94
C VAL A 156 9.64 6.21 33.36
N ALA A 157 9.73 7.11 32.38
CA ALA A 157 9.92 8.53 32.66
C ALA A 157 8.85 8.98 33.68
N PRO A 158 9.19 9.87 34.64
CA PRO A 158 8.23 10.33 35.62
C PRO A 158 7.00 10.89 34.90
N VAL A 159 5.81 10.43 35.30
CA VAL A 159 4.55 10.96 34.79
C VAL A 159 4.55 12.46 35.06
N GLU A 160 4.53 13.27 33.99
CA GLU A 160 4.46 14.72 34.12
C GLU A 160 3.23 15.10 34.95
N LYS A 161 3.33 16.19 35.72
CA LYS A 161 2.22 16.65 36.56
C LYS A 161 0.99 16.90 35.68
N PRO A 162 -0.24 16.57 36.14
CA PRO A 162 -1.46 16.87 35.40
C PRO A 162 -1.46 18.32 34.94
N ILE A 163 -1.58 18.54 33.63
CA ILE A 163 -1.63 19.88 33.05
C ILE A 163 -2.93 20.52 33.59
N PRO A 164 -2.85 21.65 34.32
CA PRO A 164 -4.04 22.32 34.81
C PRO A 164 -4.87 22.79 33.62
N VAL A 165 -6.04 22.16 33.43
CA VAL A 165 -6.98 22.54 32.38
C VAL A 165 -7.66 23.84 32.80
N ALA A 166 -7.30 24.95 32.17
CA ALA A 166 -8.04 26.21 32.33
C ALA A 166 -9.51 25.99 31.97
N LYS A 167 -10.45 26.75 32.56
CA LYS A 167 -11.87 26.70 32.18
C LYS A 167 -11.98 26.93 30.66
N VAL A 168 -12.22 25.86 29.91
CA VAL A 168 -12.44 25.93 28.47
C VAL A 168 -13.88 26.39 28.27
N GLU A 169 -14.06 27.57 27.66
CA GLU A 169 -15.39 27.95 27.16
C GLU A 169 -15.82 26.91 26.12
N ILE A 170 -16.91 26.19 26.39
CA ILE A 170 -17.48 25.25 25.42
C ILE A 170 -18.15 26.05 24.31
N LYS A 171 -17.37 26.45 23.30
CA LYS A 171 -17.91 26.94 22.04
C LYS A 171 -18.30 25.74 21.19
N ALA A 172 -19.41 25.85 20.46
CA ALA A 172 -19.79 24.85 19.47
C ALA A 172 -18.62 24.68 18.49
N HIS A 173 -18.12 23.45 18.34
CA HIS A 173 -17.02 23.18 17.43
C HIS A 173 -17.51 23.37 15.99
N PRO A 174 -16.81 24.16 15.16
CA PRO A 174 -17.20 24.34 13.77
C PRO A 174 -17.24 22.98 13.04
N ARG A 175 -18.17 22.85 12.11
CA ARG A 175 -18.35 21.63 11.29
C ARG A 175 -18.15 21.92 9.81
N VAL A 176 -17.72 20.91 9.08
CA VAL A 176 -17.58 20.88 7.63
C VAL A 176 -18.43 19.74 7.07
N SER A 177 -19.17 20.03 6.01
CA SER A 177 -20.00 19.05 5.33
C SER A 177 -19.13 17.96 4.69
N THR A 178 -19.51 16.70 4.86
CA THR A 178 -18.90 15.56 4.14
C THR A 178 -19.14 15.66 2.65
N GLY A 179 -20.23 16.33 2.25
CA GLY A 179 -20.71 16.43 0.88
C GLY A 179 -21.47 15.21 0.39
N ILE A 180 -21.65 14.22 1.26
CA ILE A 180 -22.39 12.99 1.00
C ILE A 180 -23.83 13.20 1.47
N GLU A 181 -24.76 12.97 0.56
CA GLU A 181 -26.17 13.14 0.84
C GLU A 181 -26.66 12.08 1.83
N GLY A 182 -27.41 12.53 2.84
CA GLY A 182 -27.90 11.72 3.94
C GLY A 182 -26.86 11.47 5.04
N LEU A 183 -25.55 11.53 4.76
CA LEU A 183 -24.54 11.24 5.78
C LEU A 183 -24.41 12.34 6.84
N ASP A 184 -24.41 13.61 6.44
CA ASP A 184 -24.22 14.72 7.38
C ASP A 184 -25.28 14.70 8.50
N GLN A 185 -26.52 14.33 8.20
CA GLN A 185 -27.59 14.19 9.18
C GLN A 185 -27.30 13.08 10.21
N LEU A 186 -26.73 11.96 9.76
CA LEU A 186 -26.41 10.81 10.63
C LEU A 186 -25.28 11.12 11.62
N ILE A 187 -24.40 12.07 11.28
CA ILE A 187 -23.18 12.40 12.04
C ILE A 187 -23.22 13.81 12.65
N GLY A 188 -24.42 14.33 12.94
CA GLY A 188 -24.59 15.58 13.68
C GLY A 188 -24.22 16.84 12.90
N GLY A 189 -24.40 16.84 11.58
CA GLY A 189 -24.21 17.99 10.69
C GLY A 189 -22.84 18.04 10.00
N GLY A 190 -22.16 16.90 9.85
CA GLY A 190 -20.85 16.81 9.21
C GLY A 190 -19.69 16.67 10.20
N PHE A 191 -18.46 16.71 9.70
CA PHE A 191 -17.23 16.52 10.46
C PHE A 191 -16.86 17.76 11.27
N LEU A 192 -16.30 17.60 12.47
CA LEU A 192 -15.65 18.69 13.20
C LEU A 192 -14.44 19.18 12.42
N THR A 193 -14.23 20.49 12.40
CA THR A 193 -13.07 21.08 11.71
C THR A 193 -11.75 20.72 12.40
N ASN A 194 -10.67 20.60 11.63
CA ASN A 194 -9.31 20.39 12.13
C ASN A 194 -9.13 19.07 12.89
N LYS A 195 -9.78 18.01 12.39
CA LYS A 195 -9.77 16.67 12.96
C LYS A 195 -9.51 15.62 11.89
N VAL A 196 -9.02 14.46 12.32
CA VAL A 196 -8.77 13.31 11.45
C VAL A 196 -9.91 12.29 11.52
N TYR A 197 -10.43 11.91 10.36
CA TYR A 197 -11.49 10.93 10.18
C TYR A 197 -10.99 9.73 9.39
N LEU A 198 -11.34 8.53 9.86
CA LEU A 198 -10.98 7.28 9.20
C LEU A 198 -12.16 6.76 8.38
N ILE A 199 -11.90 6.46 7.10
CA ILE A 199 -12.80 5.70 6.25
C ILE A 199 -12.20 4.31 6.03
N SER A 200 -12.87 3.33 6.61
CA SER A 200 -12.44 1.94 6.53
C SER A 200 -13.35 1.14 5.62
N GLY A 201 -12.82 0.10 5.00
CA GLY A 201 -13.63 -0.81 4.19
C GLY A 201 -12.79 -1.74 3.33
N GLU A 202 -13.39 -2.84 2.88
CA GLU A 202 -12.78 -3.77 1.94
C GLU A 202 -12.55 -3.12 0.56
N SER A 203 -11.85 -3.81 -0.34
CA SER A 203 -11.68 -3.35 -1.72
C SER A 203 -13.04 -3.18 -2.42
N GLY A 204 -13.17 -2.15 -3.27
CA GLY A 204 -14.40 -1.89 -4.05
C GLY A 204 -15.60 -1.31 -3.26
N THR A 205 -15.45 -1.07 -1.96
CA THR A 205 -16.52 -0.50 -1.10
C THR A 205 -16.79 0.98 -1.37
N GLY A 206 -15.88 1.73 -2.00
CA GLY A 206 -16.09 3.14 -2.36
C GLY A 206 -15.27 4.17 -1.56
N LYS A 207 -14.22 3.75 -0.85
CA LYS A 207 -13.33 4.66 -0.06
C LYS A 207 -12.77 5.81 -0.89
N THR A 208 -12.24 5.51 -2.09
CA THR A 208 -11.70 6.53 -3.00
C THR A 208 -12.77 7.50 -3.47
N VAL A 209 -13.96 7.00 -3.84
CA VAL A 209 -15.11 7.84 -4.21
C VAL A 209 -15.52 8.75 -3.06
N PHE A 210 -15.54 8.24 -1.82
CA PHE A 210 -15.80 9.04 -0.62
C PHE A 210 -14.79 10.20 -0.51
N GLY A 211 -13.50 9.90 -0.63
CA GLY A 211 -12.43 10.90 -0.56
C GLY A 211 -12.55 11.98 -1.64
N LEU A 212 -12.77 11.56 -2.89
CA LEU A 212 -12.97 12.47 -4.02
C LEU A 212 -14.20 13.36 -3.80
N GLN A 213 -15.34 12.80 -3.39
CA GLN A 213 -16.56 13.56 -3.13
C GLN A 213 -16.38 14.58 -1.99
N TYR A 214 -15.67 14.20 -0.93
CA TYR A 214 -15.37 15.08 0.18
C TYR A 214 -14.53 16.29 -0.22
N LEU A 215 -13.51 16.09 -1.06
CA LEU A 215 -12.72 17.19 -1.62
C LEU A 215 -13.55 18.03 -2.59
N TYR A 216 -14.29 17.39 -3.50
CA TYR A 216 -15.13 18.08 -4.48
C TYR A 216 -16.13 19.01 -3.81
N ARG A 217 -16.76 18.57 -2.72
CA ARG A 217 -17.66 19.41 -1.91
C ARG A 217 -16.97 20.68 -1.40
N GLY A 218 -15.72 20.57 -0.95
CA GLY A 218 -14.94 21.73 -0.53
C GLY A 218 -14.63 22.67 -1.69
N LEU A 219 -14.21 22.11 -2.82
CA LEU A 219 -13.85 22.87 -4.03
C LEU A 219 -15.03 23.70 -4.56
N ILE A 220 -16.23 23.13 -4.62
CA ILE A 220 -17.45 23.87 -5.04
C ILE A 220 -17.90 24.90 -4.00
N GLN A 221 -17.47 24.77 -2.74
CA GLN A 221 -17.69 25.74 -1.66
C GLN A 221 -16.58 26.80 -1.60
N GLY A 222 -15.60 26.75 -2.49
CA GLY A 222 -14.49 27.71 -2.56
C GLY A 222 -13.31 27.37 -1.64
N GLU A 223 -13.30 26.20 -1.00
CA GLU A 223 -12.17 25.72 -0.20
C GLU A 223 -11.13 25.02 -1.07
N SER A 224 -9.86 25.17 -0.75
CA SER A 224 -8.79 24.40 -1.38
C SER A 224 -8.61 23.03 -0.69
N GLY A 225 -8.16 22.03 -1.45
CA GLY A 225 -7.99 20.66 -0.98
C GLY A 225 -6.71 19.99 -1.47
N ILE A 226 -6.23 19.00 -0.71
CA ILE A 226 -5.12 18.13 -1.12
C ILE A 226 -5.60 16.69 -1.13
N TYR A 227 -5.27 15.97 -2.20
CA TYR A 227 -5.37 14.51 -2.24
C TYR A 227 -3.95 13.93 -2.26
N VAL A 228 -3.64 13.09 -1.28
CA VAL A 228 -2.39 12.33 -1.17
C VAL A 228 -2.72 10.88 -1.57
N SER A 229 -2.18 10.45 -2.71
CA SER A 229 -2.39 9.10 -3.22
C SER A 229 -1.14 8.26 -3.04
N GLY A 230 -1.31 7.03 -2.55
CA GLY A 230 -0.24 6.05 -2.51
C GLY A 230 -0.42 4.84 -3.41
N ASP A 231 -1.66 4.55 -3.81
CA ASP A 231 -1.97 3.40 -4.68
C ASP A 231 -2.29 3.80 -6.13
N GLU A 232 -2.65 5.07 -6.36
CA GLU A 232 -3.15 5.53 -7.66
C GLU A 232 -2.33 6.72 -8.20
N LYS A 233 -2.22 6.82 -9.53
CA LYS A 233 -1.56 7.96 -10.16
C LYS A 233 -2.51 9.17 -10.19
N PRO A 234 -2.00 10.41 -10.02
CA PRO A 234 -2.81 11.62 -10.08
C PRO A 234 -3.70 11.73 -11.32
N ASN A 235 -3.22 11.29 -12.48
CA ASN A 235 -3.99 11.33 -13.73
C ASN A 235 -5.20 10.39 -13.69
N HIS A 236 -5.10 9.22 -13.05
CA HIS A 236 -6.24 8.31 -12.94
C HIS A 236 -7.29 8.86 -11.96
N LEU A 237 -6.87 9.52 -10.87
CA LEU A 237 -7.81 10.20 -9.97
C LEU A 237 -8.63 11.29 -10.67
N ILE A 238 -8.02 12.00 -11.63
CA ILE A 238 -8.73 12.98 -12.46
C ILE A 238 -9.77 12.26 -13.32
N VAL A 239 -9.39 11.17 -14.00
CA VAL A 239 -10.31 10.37 -14.82
C VAL A 239 -11.46 9.79 -13.98
N ASP A 240 -11.18 9.30 -12.79
CA ASP A 240 -12.19 8.76 -11.88
C ASP A 240 -13.18 9.85 -11.45
N ALA A 241 -12.69 11.03 -11.10
CA ALA A 241 -13.52 12.19 -10.77
C ALA A 241 -14.36 12.64 -11.98
N GLU A 242 -13.77 12.72 -13.17
CA GLU A 242 -14.47 13.07 -14.41
C GLU A 242 -15.56 12.05 -14.77
N SER A 243 -15.32 10.76 -14.53
CA SER A 243 -16.33 9.70 -14.73
C SER A 243 -17.55 9.88 -13.82
N LEU A 244 -17.36 10.52 -12.67
CA LEU A 244 -18.40 10.92 -11.73
C LEU A 244 -18.95 12.31 -12.04
N GLY A 245 -18.53 12.98 -13.12
CA GLY A 245 -18.98 14.31 -13.51
C GLY A 245 -18.36 15.45 -12.71
N TRP A 246 -17.22 15.22 -12.07
CA TRP A 246 -16.51 16.23 -11.27
C TRP A 246 -15.25 16.70 -12.01
N ASP A 247 -15.24 17.96 -12.46
CA ASP A 247 -14.10 18.55 -13.15
C ASP A 247 -12.98 18.94 -12.15
N PHE A 248 -12.14 17.98 -11.81
CA PHE A 248 -10.96 18.21 -10.97
C PHE A 248 -9.87 18.95 -11.73
N GLY A 249 -9.81 18.79 -13.05
CA GLY A 249 -8.82 19.43 -13.92
C GLY A 249 -8.81 20.94 -13.77
N GLN A 250 -9.99 21.57 -13.74
CA GLN A 250 -10.14 23.00 -13.49
C GLN A 250 -9.50 23.41 -12.15
N TYR A 251 -9.78 22.71 -11.06
CA TYR A 251 -9.28 23.07 -9.73
C TYR A 251 -7.77 22.86 -9.57
N VAL A 252 -7.19 21.89 -10.28
CA VAL A 252 -5.74 21.71 -10.35
C VAL A 252 -5.09 22.91 -11.06
N GLN A 253 -5.64 23.34 -12.20
CA GLN A 253 -5.15 24.49 -12.95
C GLN A 253 -5.24 25.80 -12.14
N GLU A 254 -6.35 25.98 -11.41
CA GLU A 254 -6.57 27.12 -10.51
C GLU A 254 -5.73 27.06 -9.21
N ARG A 255 -4.94 25.99 -9.00
CA ARG A 255 -4.16 25.73 -7.78
C ARG A 255 -5.03 25.69 -6.50
N LYS A 256 -6.29 25.27 -6.64
CA LYS A 256 -7.19 24.97 -5.51
C LYS A 256 -7.14 23.51 -5.09
N LEU A 257 -6.70 22.61 -5.99
CA LEU A 257 -6.51 21.20 -5.72
C LEU A 257 -5.05 20.80 -5.92
N GLY A 258 -4.44 20.21 -4.89
CA GLY A 258 -3.13 19.55 -4.99
C GLY A 258 -3.30 18.03 -5.06
N LEU A 259 -2.71 17.38 -6.07
CA LEU A 259 -2.63 15.92 -6.16
C LEU A 259 -1.18 15.48 -5.92
N LEU A 260 -0.93 14.78 -4.81
CA LEU A 260 0.40 14.35 -4.39
C LEU A 260 0.52 12.83 -4.55
N ASP A 261 1.50 12.39 -5.34
CA ASP A 261 1.82 10.98 -5.54
C ASP A 261 2.96 10.58 -4.60
N VAL A 262 2.65 9.80 -3.56
CA VAL A 262 3.69 9.28 -2.65
C VAL A 262 4.24 7.92 -3.11
N SER A 263 3.67 7.30 -4.15
CA SER A 263 4.11 5.99 -4.68
C SER A 263 5.61 5.92 -5.08
N PRO A 264 6.28 6.99 -5.57
CA PRO A 264 7.70 6.95 -5.91
C PRO A 264 8.62 6.81 -4.69
N HIS A 265 8.22 7.33 -3.52
CA HIS A 265 8.99 7.13 -2.28
C HIS A 265 9.11 5.63 -1.95
N PHE A 266 8.12 4.81 -2.30
CA PHE A 266 8.20 3.35 -2.15
C PHE A 266 9.12 2.69 -3.16
N ALA A 267 9.25 3.24 -4.36
CA ALA A 267 10.18 2.70 -5.35
C ALA A 267 11.63 2.89 -4.86
N ASP A 268 11.93 4.05 -4.27
CA ASP A 268 13.26 4.34 -3.72
C ASP A 268 13.51 3.63 -2.38
N LEU A 269 12.51 3.48 -1.51
CA LEU A 269 12.59 2.68 -0.28
C LEU A 269 12.75 1.19 -0.57
N ARG A 270 11.96 0.61 -1.49
CA ARG A 270 12.10 -0.80 -1.92
C ARG A 270 13.43 -1.06 -2.62
N ALA A 271 14.01 -0.05 -3.26
CA ALA A 271 15.34 -0.11 -3.85
C ALA A 271 16.47 0.13 -2.84
N GLY A 272 16.18 0.32 -1.55
CA GLY A 272 17.18 0.59 -0.50
C GLY A 272 17.90 1.94 -0.65
N LYS A 273 17.36 2.86 -1.44
CA LYS A 273 17.96 4.17 -1.76
C LYS A 273 17.50 5.29 -0.85
N ALA A 274 16.36 5.13 -0.17
CA ALA A 274 15.78 6.15 0.68
C ALA A 274 16.12 5.93 2.16
N LYS A 275 16.39 7.03 2.88
CA LYS A 275 16.48 7.05 4.35
C LYS A 275 15.10 6.74 4.95
N GLU A 276 15.11 6.21 6.17
CA GLU A 276 13.92 6.02 7.01
C GLU A 276 12.92 7.19 6.87
N VAL A 277 11.65 6.86 6.59
CA VAL A 277 10.58 7.87 6.53
C VAL A 277 10.20 8.25 7.96
N ASN A 278 10.67 9.40 8.41
CA ASN A 278 10.31 9.95 9.71
C ASN A 278 8.99 10.74 9.61
N VAL A 279 8.12 10.58 10.61
CA VAL A 279 6.85 11.34 10.77
C VAL A 279 7.05 12.85 10.57
N CYS A 280 8.10 13.42 11.16
CA CYS A 280 8.39 14.85 11.08
C CYS A 280 8.62 15.32 9.63
N THR A 281 9.26 14.50 8.80
CA THR A 281 9.51 14.83 7.39
C THR A 281 8.19 14.83 6.60
N VAL A 282 7.37 13.79 6.78
CA VAL A 282 6.05 13.68 6.14
C VAL A 282 5.18 14.88 6.49
N VAL A 283 5.09 15.21 7.78
CA VAL A 283 4.28 16.35 8.25
C VAL A 283 4.85 17.67 7.74
N ALA A 284 6.17 17.85 7.74
CA ALA A 284 6.79 19.07 7.24
C ALA A 284 6.52 19.28 5.74
N ASP A 285 6.57 18.22 4.93
CA ASP A 285 6.30 18.31 3.49
C ASP A 285 4.82 18.54 3.22
N LEU A 286 3.92 17.81 3.88
CA LEU A 286 2.48 18.09 3.82
C LEU A 286 2.16 19.53 4.25
N THR A 287 2.79 20.03 5.31
CA THR A 287 2.62 21.42 5.77
C THR A 287 3.00 22.44 4.69
N LYS A 288 4.07 22.20 3.93
CA LYS A 288 4.46 23.09 2.81
C LYS A 288 3.39 23.12 1.73
N HIS A 289 2.85 21.95 1.36
CA HIS A 289 1.77 21.86 0.37
C HIS A 289 0.46 22.49 0.85
N VAL A 290 0.08 22.26 2.12
CA VAL A 290 -1.10 22.88 2.73
C VAL A 290 -1.00 24.40 2.67
N LYS A 291 0.16 24.96 3.07
CA LYS A 291 0.39 26.40 3.06
C LYS A 291 0.42 26.99 1.65
N SER A 292 0.99 26.28 0.67
CA SER A 292 1.14 26.82 -0.68
C SER A 292 -0.20 26.97 -1.42
N ILE A 293 -1.19 26.13 -1.13
CA ILE A 293 -2.52 26.20 -1.76
C ILE A 293 -3.61 26.75 -0.83
N GLY A 294 -3.28 26.96 0.46
CA GLY A 294 -4.26 27.35 1.48
C GLY A 294 -5.30 26.26 1.76
N ALA A 295 -4.88 24.99 1.79
CA ALA A 295 -5.78 23.85 1.92
C ALA A 295 -6.59 23.92 3.22
N LYS A 296 -7.84 23.45 3.16
CA LYS A 296 -8.73 23.23 4.31
C LYS A 296 -9.14 21.77 4.47
N ARG A 297 -9.11 21.01 3.37
CA ARG A 297 -9.43 19.58 3.34
C ARG A 297 -8.25 18.78 2.83
N ILE A 298 -8.00 17.63 3.44
CA ILE A 298 -6.98 16.69 2.99
C ILE A 298 -7.59 15.30 2.92
N VAL A 299 -7.27 14.55 1.87
CA VAL A 299 -7.51 13.12 1.76
C VAL A 299 -6.17 12.41 1.66
N ILE A 300 -5.98 11.34 2.44
CA ILE A 300 -4.83 10.43 2.36
C ILE A 300 -5.37 9.04 2.07
N ASP A 301 -5.14 8.55 0.85
CA ASP A 301 -5.76 7.32 0.33
C ASP A 301 -4.72 6.40 -0.35
N PRO A 302 -4.34 5.26 0.29
CA PRO A 302 -4.49 4.94 1.71
C PRO A 302 -3.37 5.49 2.59
N ILE A 303 -3.55 5.40 3.91
CA ILE A 303 -2.51 5.79 4.90
C ILE A 303 -1.31 4.84 4.91
N ALA A 304 -1.51 3.56 4.57
CA ALA A 304 -0.49 2.50 4.65
C ALA A 304 0.85 2.84 3.96
N PRO A 305 0.84 3.45 2.76
CA PRO A 305 1.99 4.08 2.16
C PRO A 305 2.82 4.91 3.17
N LEU A 306 2.25 5.85 3.88
CA LEU A 306 3.02 6.74 4.77
C LEU A 306 3.69 6.03 5.96
N VAL A 307 3.43 4.74 6.15
CA VAL A 307 3.87 3.93 7.30
C VAL A 307 5.02 2.97 6.93
N PHE A 308 5.38 2.84 5.65
CA PHE A 308 6.32 1.83 5.14
C PHE A 308 7.79 2.10 5.55
N GLY A 309 8.54 1.01 5.79
CA GLY A 309 9.96 1.05 6.19
C GLY A 309 10.23 0.80 7.68
N GLN A 310 9.21 0.46 8.47
CA GLN A 310 9.33 0.13 9.89
C GLN A 310 9.39 -1.39 10.08
N GLU A 311 10.56 -1.92 10.44
CA GLU A 311 10.71 -3.34 10.81
C GLU A 311 10.25 -3.53 12.28
N ARG A 312 9.25 -4.40 12.49
CA ARG A 312 8.60 -4.85 13.76
C ARG A 312 7.23 -4.21 14.08
N SER A 313 6.25 -5.06 14.39
CA SER A 313 4.82 -4.73 14.55
C SER A 313 4.49 -3.69 15.62
N VAL A 314 5.22 -3.67 16.74
CA VAL A 314 4.99 -2.71 17.84
C VAL A 314 5.41 -1.28 17.45
N CYS A 315 6.48 -1.13 16.67
CA CYS A 315 6.96 0.17 16.21
C CYS A 315 6.00 0.78 15.17
N VAL A 316 5.35 -0.06 14.35
CA VAL A 316 4.39 0.38 13.32
C VAL A 316 3.17 1.05 13.96
N GLN A 317 2.61 0.44 15.02
CA GLN A 317 1.44 0.98 15.71
C GLN A 317 1.71 2.35 16.34
N GLU A 318 2.84 2.49 17.02
CA GLU A 318 3.25 3.78 17.61
C GLU A 318 3.58 4.83 16.54
N TYR A 319 4.15 4.39 15.41
CA TYR A 319 4.39 5.25 14.26
C TYR A 319 3.08 5.79 13.69
N VAL A 320 2.08 4.92 13.41
CA VAL A 320 0.76 5.32 12.90
C VAL A 320 0.09 6.30 13.86
N ARG A 321 0.13 5.99 15.16
CA ARG A 321 -0.39 6.88 16.21
C ARG A 321 0.27 8.25 16.18
N SER A 322 1.60 8.27 16.16
CA SER A 322 2.40 9.49 16.11
C SER A 322 2.15 10.30 14.84
N LEU A 323 2.00 9.63 13.70
CA LEU A 323 1.70 10.26 12.41
C LEU A 323 0.33 10.93 12.44
N ILE A 324 -0.72 10.23 12.89
CA ILE A 324 -2.07 10.79 12.93
C ILE A 324 -2.12 12.02 13.86
N PHE A 325 -1.51 11.93 15.06
CA PHE A 325 -1.45 13.07 15.97
C PHE A 325 -0.66 14.24 15.38
N ALA A 326 0.52 13.97 14.82
CA ALA A 326 1.32 15.03 14.23
C ALA A 326 0.62 15.70 13.02
N ILE A 327 -0.12 14.94 12.22
CA ILE A 327 -0.93 15.48 11.13
C ILE A 327 -2.08 16.35 11.67
N GLU A 328 -2.81 15.88 12.69
CA GLU A 328 -3.91 16.64 13.30
C GLU A 328 -3.41 17.97 13.92
N ASP A 329 -2.33 17.91 14.70
CA ASP A 329 -1.82 19.04 15.46
C ASP A 329 -1.17 20.13 14.58
N ASN A 330 -0.63 19.76 13.41
CA ASN A 330 0.18 20.66 12.59
C ASN A 330 -0.49 21.19 11.32
N LEU A 331 -1.43 20.45 10.71
CA LEU A 331 -1.94 20.82 9.39
C LEU A 331 -3.13 21.79 9.40
N GLN A 332 -3.85 21.94 10.52
CA GLN A 332 -5.02 22.83 10.64
C GLN A 332 -6.05 22.63 9.50
N CYS A 333 -6.27 21.36 9.12
CA CYS A 333 -7.19 20.94 8.07
C CYS A 333 -8.12 19.85 8.61
N THR A 334 -9.28 19.67 7.99
CA THR A 334 -10.10 18.49 8.23
C THR A 334 -9.70 17.36 7.29
N ILE A 335 -9.26 16.25 7.86
CA ILE A 335 -8.46 15.25 7.18
C ILE A 335 -9.21 13.93 7.14
N LEU A 336 -9.24 13.33 5.97
CA LEU A 336 -9.78 12.01 5.74
C LEU A 336 -8.62 11.07 5.44
N ILE A 337 -8.48 10.01 6.23
CA ILE A 337 -7.54 8.93 5.96
C ILE A 337 -8.34 7.68 5.57
N THR A 338 -7.85 6.91 4.61
CA THR A 338 -8.45 5.61 4.28
C THR A 338 -7.56 4.46 4.73
N SER A 339 -8.21 3.37 5.16
CA SER A 339 -7.52 2.13 5.51
C SER A 339 -8.30 0.93 4.97
N GLY A 340 -7.57 -0.05 4.45
CA GLY A 340 -8.16 -1.29 3.92
C GLY A 340 -8.45 -2.28 5.05
N ILE A 341 -9.64 -2.88 5.03
CA ILE A 341 -9.97 -4.02 5.88
C ILE A 341 -9.67 -5.30 5.10
N LEU A 342 -9.04 -6.29 5.75
CA LEU A 342 -8.85 -7.63 5.20
C LEU A 342 -10.17 -8.39 5.21
N SER A 343 -10.59 -8.90 4.05
CA SER A 343 -11.86 -9.60 3.90
C SER A 343 -11.97 -10.79 4.86
N GLY A 344 -13.13 -10.92 5.50
CA GLY A 344 -13.40 -12.01 6.46
C GLY A 344 -12.80 -11.81 7.86
N THR A 345 -12.23 -10.64 8.15
CA THR A 345 -11.73 -10.30 9.50
C THR A 345 -12.71 -9.38 10.24
N SER A 346 -12.63 -9.37 11.57
CA SER A 346 -13.32 -8.38 12.41
C SER A 346 -12.51 -7.10 12.61
N ALA A 347 -11.38 -6.94 11.90
CA ALA A 347 -10.54 -5.75 11.99
C ALA A 347 -11.26 -4.56 11.33
N LEU A 348 -11.05 -3.37 11.88
CA LEU A 348 -11.63 -2.13 11.34
C LEU A 348 -10.62 -1.32 10.52
N SER A 349 -9.36 -1.71 10.52
CA SER A 349 -8.27 -1.00 9.84
C SER A 349 -7.10 -1.95 9.61
N HIS A 350 -6.12 -1.51 8.84
CA HIS A 350 -4.97 -2.32 8.47
C HIS A 350 -4.00 -2.54 9.64
N TYR A 351 -3.76 -1.53 10.48
CA TYR A 351 -2.80 -1.63 11.60
C TYR A 351 -3.48 -1.79 12.98
N GLY A 352 -4.80 -1.66 13.05
CA GLY A 352 -5.59 -1.82 14.28
C GLY A 352 -5.43 -0.70 15.29
N VAL A 353 -4.90 0.46 14.86
CA VAL A 353 -4.67 1.64 15.73
C VAL A 353 -5.40 2.86 15.21
N GLU A 354 -5.61 2.95 13.89
CA GLU A 354 -6.24 4.06 13.21
C GLU A 354 -7.61 4.41 13.81
N GLU A 355 -8.43 3.39 14.11
CA GLU A 355 -9.78 3.54 14.66
C GLU A 355 -9.80 4.09 16.09
N PHE A 356 -8.74 3.84 16.87
CA PHE A 356 -8.61 4.33 18.23
C PHE A 356 -8.16 5.79 18.25
N VAL A 357 -7.31 6.19 17.31
CA VAL A 357 -6.73 7.54 17.28
C VAL A 357 -7.69 8.53 16.62
N ALA A 358 -8.31 8.18 15.49
CA ALA A 358 -9.18 9.07 14.71
C ALA A 358 -10.35 9.65 15.53
N GLU A 359 -10.77 10.88 15.18
CA GLU A 359 -11.91 11.56 15.80
C GLU A 359 -13.23 10.85 15.49
N GLY A 360 -13.38 10.41 14.24
CA GLY A 360 -14.49 9.60 13.78
C GLY A 360 -14.05 8.46 12.86
N VAL A 361 -14.85 7.41 12.82
CA VAL A 361 -14.63 6.21 12.01
C VAL A 361 -15.92 5.89 11.28
N ILE A 362 -15.86 5.88 9.95
CA ILE A 362 -16.93 5.42 9.06
C ILE A 362 -16.45 4.13 8.43
N VAL A 363 -17.29 3.11 8.47
CA VAL A 363 -17.00 1.80 7.89
C VAL A 363 -17.90 1.61 6.68
N LEU A 364 -17.28 1.32 5.53
CA LEU A 364 -17.94 0.96 4.29
C LEU A 364 -17.89 -0.56 4.13
N GLY A 365 -19.03 -1.15 3.82
CA GLY A 365 -19.22 -2.59 3.65
C GLY A 365 -19.90 -2.94 2.34
N MET A 366 -19.90 -4.24 2.04
CA MET A 366 -20.73 -4.85 1.02
C MET A 366 -21.43 -6.05 1.66
N GLY A 367 -22.75 -6.11 1.49
CA GLY A 367 -23.58 -7.19 2.00
C GLY A 367 -24.55 -7.69 0.95
N LYS A 368 -25.28 -8.76 1.25
CA LYS A 368 -26.44 -9.19 0.46
C LYS A 368 -27.73 -8.79 1.16
N ARG A 369 -28.63 -8.12 0.46
CA ARG A 369 -30.02 -7.90 0.87
C ARG A 369 -30.94 -8.31 -0.28
N ASP A 370 -31.96 -9.12 0.02
CA ASP A 370 -32.91 -9.64 -0.98
C ASP A 370 -32.26 -10.29 -2.22
N GLY A 371 -31.16 -11.02 -1.99
CA GLY A 371 -30.39 -11.69 -3.06
C GLY A 371 -29.50 -10.76 -3.89
N GLN A 372 -29.53 -9.45 -3.66
CA GLN A 372 -28.70 -8.47 -4.35
C GLN A 372 -27.56 -7.98 -3.47
N TYR A 373 -26.40 -7.70 -4.08
CA TYR A 373 -25.31 -7.03 -3.37
C TYR A 373 -25.64 -5.56 -3.18
N VAL A 374 -25.54 -5.10 -1.94
CA VAL A 374 -25.72 -3.71 -1.57
C VAL A 374 -24.46 -3.20 -0.89
N ARG A 375 -24.16 -1.91 -1.11
CA ARG A 375 -23.13 -1.22 -0.33
C ARG A 375 -23.76 -0.65 0.93
N THR A 376 -23.04 -0.75 2.02
CA THR A 376 -23.49 -0.27 3.32
C THR A 376 -22.47 0.65 3.95
N LEU A 377 -22.94 1.61 4.75
CA LEU A 377 -22.08 2.41 5.60
C LEU A 377 -22.69 2.56 6.98
N PHE A 378 -21.82 2.72 7.97
CA PHE A 378 -22.23 3.14 9.30
C PHE A 378 -21.12 3.94 9.98
N ALA A 379 -21.51 4.84 10.86
CA ALA A 379 -20.58 5.61 11.67
C ALA A 379 -20.28 4.83 12.96
N ARG A 380 -19.17 4.07 12.95
CA ARG A 380 -18.71 3.28 14.10
C ARG A 380 -18.40 4.15 15.32
N LYS A 381 -17.86 5.35 15.08
CA LYS A 381 -17.39 6.29 16.10
C LYS A 381 -17.50 7.71 15.57
N MET A 382 -18.02 8.62 16.38
CA MET A 382 -17.87 10.06 16.20
C MET A 382 -17.74 10.69 17.58
N ARG A 383 -16.52 11.07 17.97
CA ARG A 383 -16.31 11.72 19.27
C ARG A 383 -17.06 13.05 19.32
N SER A 384 -17.53 13.39 20.52
CA SER A 384 -18.25 14.65 20.79
C SER A 384 -19.50 14.89 19.93
N THR A 385 -20.06 13.83 19.33
CA THR A 385 -21.14 13.92 18.34
C THR A 385 -22.13 12.79 18.55
N GLN A 386 -23.40 13.13 18.80
CA GLN A 386 -24.48 12.14 18.77
C GLN A 386 -24.67 11.66 17.34
N THR A 387 -24.71 10.33 17.15
CA THR A 387 -24.57 9.70 15.85
C THR A 387 -25.51 8.52 15.73
N ASP A 388 -26.08 8.31 14.54
CA ASP A 388 -26.76 7.07 14.22
C ASP A 388 -25.74 5.95 14.00
N ILE A 389 -25.83 4.90 14.81
CA ILE A 389 -24.91 3.75 14.79
C ILE A 389 -25.42 2.61 13.90
N ASN A 390 -26.59 2.77 13.28
CA ASN A 390 -27.17 1.76 12.42
C ASN A 390 -26.46 1.68 11.08
N GLU A 391 -26.66 0.55 10.41
CA GLU A 391 -26.15 0.33 9.06
C GLU A 391 -27.13 0.86 8.01
N HIS A 392 -26.66 1.78 7.18
CA HIS A 392 -27.43 2.39 6.10
C HIS A 392 -26.94 1.90 4.74
N ILE A 393 -27.86 1.69 3.81
CA ILE A 393 -27.53 1.37 2.42
C ILE A 393 -27.15 2.68 1.71
N PHE A 394 -26.16 2.63 0.84
CA PHE A 394 -25.87 3.74 -0.06
C PHE A 394 -25.66 3.27 -1.49
N GLU A 395 -25.80 4.21 -2.43
CA GLU A 395 -25.49 4.02 -3.84
C GLU A 395 -24.42 5.00 -4.29
N ILE A 396 -23.70 4.65 -5.35
CA ILE A 396 -22.78 5.56 -6.05
C ILE A 396 -23.46 5.92 -7.37
N LEU A 397 -23.92 7.16 -7.48
CA LEU A 397 -24.67 7.66 -8.61
C LEU A 397 -23.80 8.62 -9.44
N PRO A 398 -23.96 8.65 -10.78
CA PRO A 398 -23.31 9.65 -11.64
C PRO A 398 -23.59 11.08 -11.15
N SER A 399 -22.59 11.97 -11.19
CA SER A 399 -22.66 13.39 -10.75
C SER A 399 -22.87 13.61 -9.25
N ARG A 400 -23.53 12.69 -8.55
CA ARG A 400 -23.87 12.82 -7.13
C ARG A 400 -22.90 12.08 -6.21
N GLY A 401 -22.20 11.05 -6.70
CA GLY A 401 -21.33 10.21 -5.90
C GLY A 401 -22.12 9.33 -4.93
N ILE A 402 -21.60 9.15 -3.72
CA ILE A 402 -22.25 8.44 -2.62
C ILE A 402 -23.51 9.20 -2.17
N VAL A 403 -24.62 8.47 -2.12
CA VAL A 403 -25.92 8.92 -1.58
C VAL A 403 -26.44 7.85 -0.63
N VAL A 404 -26.65 8.21 0.63
CA VAL A 404 -27.27 7.33 1.63
C VAL A 404 -28.76 7.25 1.36
N LYS A 405 -29.31 6.03 1.30
CA LYS A 405 -30.75 5.81 1.16
C LYS A 405 -31.45 6.10 2.48
N GLU A 406 -32.61 6.75 2.39
CA GLU A 406 -33.54 6.98 3.50
C GLU A 406 -34.10 5.67 4.08
#